data_AF-A0A8W7Q4Z2-F1
#
_entry.id   AF-A0A8W7Q4Z2-F1
#
_cell.length_a   1.000
_cell.length_b   1.000
_cell.length_c   1.000
_cell.angle_alpha   90.00
_cell.angle_beta   90.00
_cell.angle_gamma   90.00
#
_symmetry.space_group_name_H-M   'P 1'
#
loop_
_entity.id
_entity.type
_entity.pdbx_description
1 polymer ?
#
loop_
_entity_poly.entity_id
_entity_poly.type
_entity_poly.pdbx_seq_one_letter_code
_entity_poly.pdbx_strand_id
1 'polypeptide(L)'
;MIRDSGYAANTTMARKGVLTIEERFCIRLLMVGGVLPFQYVVSTNRFVQSTFHYRGCIVGTVLYAMLGPWLYWISVTRILHPDSQLNQYMIVVQFICMYVVTLTSRLKTLANRERLCQLLNALLVLREQVLQGSTKAATFQQGLARSLLTKLIVFDLGMMVLSASFFRTFVELKQSVIYSILGVCNLLQVSSMNVAVNLLMFVLYSGINIYARINAHCNDLVYGSKAPNEIVRLYLMHTEASLVVQSIVEVISIPILLLSAWYFFIIVFSIFYTYTSLVQDLEAGSTDALRNIINPLAFFISEVGQVYFMVSSSATFSRQARQIIPCLSMYTGRITDVPGDRAIELLTIEYLNRDYAIRIKGLFTIDNTMLFGIVASTTSYMIILVQYYLQE
;
A
#
# COMPACT_ATOMS: atom_id res chain seq x y z
N MET A 1 26.04 -54.21 -32.61
CA MET A 1 26.07 -54.58 -31.18
C MET A 1 26.42 -53.33 -30.40
N ILE A 2 25.43 -52.82 -29.66
CA ILE A 2 25.43 -51.80 -28.61
C ILE A 2 25.97 -50.38 -28.95
N ARG A 3 25.02 -49.44 -28.86
CA ARG A 3 25.12 -47.99 -29.06
C ARG A 3 24.98 -47.38 -27.67
N ASP A 4 26.07 -46.88 -27.09
CA ASP A 4 26.02 -46.17 -25.79
C ASP A 4 25.74 -44.69 -26.01
N SER A 5 24.49 -44.31 -25.77
CA SER A 5 24.05 -42.92 -25.60
C SER A 5 23.97 -42.61 -24.10
N GLY A 6 25.01 -41.95 -23.57
CA GLY A 6 25.00 -41.37 -22.23
C GLY A 6 24.12 -40.12 -22.20
N TYR A 7 22.97 -40.23 -21.52
CA TYR A 7 22.10 -39.11 -21.18
C TYR A 7 22.78 -38.20 -20.15
N ALA A 8 23.31 -37.06 -20.60
CA ALA A 8 23.57 -35.91 -19.75
C ALA A 8 22.30 -35.04 -19.67
N ALA A 9 21.36 -35.42 -18.79
CA ALA A 9 20.23 -34.57 -18.45
C ALA A 9 20.65 -33.59 -17.33
N ASN A 10 21.40 -32.55 -17.71
CA ASN A 10 21.65 -31.39 -16.84
C ASN A 10 20.51 -30.39 -17.05
N THR A 11 19.32 -30.70 -16.52
CA THR A 11 18.23 -29.73 -16.40
C THR A 11 18.42 -28.94 -15.11
N THR A 12 19.20 -27.87 -15.19
CA THR A 12 19.05 -26.74 -14.27
C THR A 12 17.64 -26.17 -14.48
N MET A 13 16.66 -26.69 -13.73
CA MET A 13 15.39 -26.01 -13.54
C MET A 13 15.69 -24.65 -12.91
N ALA A 14 15.64 -23.60 -13.72
CA ALA A 14 15.61 -22.24 -13.21
C ALA A 14 14.43 -22.14 -12.24
N ARG A 15 14.71 -21.99 -10.94
CA ARG A 15 13.68 -21.71 -9.92
C ARG A 15 12.85 -20.53 -10.41
N LYS A 16 11.62 -20.78 -10.86
CA LYS A 16 10.66 -19.72 -11.18
C LYS A 16 10.55 -18.83 -9.94
N GLY A 17 10.80 -17.53 -10.12
CA GLY A 17 10.77 -16.58 -9.02
C GLY A 17 9.40 -16.55 -8.35
N VAL A 18 9.38 -16.59 -7.02
CA VAL A 18 8.17 -16.48 -6.20
C VAL A 18 7.48 -15.13 -6.42
N LEU A 19 8.30 -14.09 -6.61
CA LEU A 19 7.89 -12.73 -6.90
C LEU A 19 8.03 -12.41 -8.38
N THR A 20 7.04 -11.69 -8.92
CA THR A 20 7.07 -11.15 -10.28
C THR A 20 8.07 -10.00 -10.41
N ILE A 21 8.35 -9.58 -11.64
CA ILE A 21 9.28 -8.47 -11.90
C ILE A 21 8.73 -7.17 -11.31
N GLU A 22 7.43 -6.95 -11.42
CA GLU A 22 6.74 -5.76 -10.91
C GLU A 22 6.79 -5.69 -9.38
N GLU A 23 6.61 -6.82 -8.69
CA GLU A 23 6.71 -6.90 -7.23
C GLU A 23 8.15 -6.64 -6.75
N ARG A 24 9.16 -7.15 -7.46
CA ARG A 24 10.57 -6.86 -7.16
C ARG A 24 10.89 -5.38 -7.34
N PHE A 25 10.30 -4.74 -8.35
CA PHE A 25 10.43 -3.30 -8.54
C PHE A 25 9.82 -2.52 -7.38
N CYS A 26 8.62 -2.89 -6.91
CA CYS A 26 8.02 -2.31 -5.72
C CYS A 26 8.93 -2.44 -4.48
N ILE A 27 9.45 -3.64 -4.21
CA ILE A 27 10.37 -3.87 -3.07
C ILE A 27 11.62 -2.99 -3.18
N ARG A 28 12.19 -2.82 -4.38
CA ARG A 28 13.33 -1.90 -4.57
C ARG A 28 12.96 -0.47 -4.23
N LEU A 29 11.79 0.01 -4.65
CA LEU A 29 11.31 1.34 -4.28
C LEU A 29 11.10 1.47 -2.76
N LEU A 30 10.56 0.45 -2.10
CA LEU A 30 10.40 0.44 -0.63
C LEU A 30 11.76 0.48 0.11
N MET A 31 12.78 -0.18 -0.43
CA MET A 31 14.15 -0.14 0.10
C MET A 31 14.80 1.23 -0.11
N VAL A 32 14.72 1.78 -1.34
CA VAL A 32 15.28 3.12 -1.67
C VAL A 32 14.56 4.23 -0.90
N GLY A 33 13.24 4.11 -0.70
CA GLY A 33 12.44 5.03 0.11
C GLY A 33 12.76 5.01 1.61
N GLY A 34 13.70 4.17 2.06
CA GLY A 34 14.19 4.13 3.43
C GLY A 34 13.24 3.48 4.43
N VAL A 35 12.21 2.77 3.96
CA VAL A 35 11.19 2.13 4.81
C VAL A 35 11.57 0.71 5.19
N LEU A 36 12.28 -0.02 4.32
CA LEU A 36 12.77 -1.36 4.61
C LEU A 36 14.26 -1.31 5.00
N PRO A 37 14.62 -1.50 6.29
CA PRO A 37 16.01 -1.48 6.76
C PRO A 37 16.78 -2.78 6.48
N PHE A 38 16.34 -3.58 5.51
CA PHE A 38 16.88 -4.89 5.18
C PHE A 38 16.85 -5.12 3.66
N GLN A 39 17.59 -6.13 3.21
CA GLN A 39 17.81 -6.39 1.79
C GLN A 39 16.99 -7.59 1.32
N TYR A 40 16.41 -7.50 0.12
CA TYR A 40 15.87 -8.68 -0.57
C TYR A 40 16.95 -9.39 -1.39
N VAL A 41 17.17 -10.67 -1.12
CA VAL A 41 18.16 -11.51 -1.81
C VAL A 41 17.45 -12.38 -2.85
N VAL A 42 17.72 -12.10 -4.13
CA VAL A 42 17.05 -12.76 -5.27
C VAL A 42 17.39 -14.24 -5.38
N SER A 43 18.61 -14.66 -5.01
CA SER A 43 19.04 -16.05 -5.08
C SER A 43 18.29 -16.96 -4.11
N THR A 44 17.96 -16.45 -2.93
CA THR A 44 17.24 -17.19 -1.89
C THR A 44 15.74 -16.88 -1.84
N ASN A 45 15.28 -15.84 -2.56
CA ASN A 45 13.94 -15.25 -2.44
C ASN A 45 13.57 -14.89 -0.99
N ARG A 46 14.53 -14.39 -0.20
CA ARG A 46 14.31 -14.01 1.22
C ARG A 46 14.81 -12.61 1.51
N PHE A 47 14.18 -11.98 2.49
CA PHE A 47 14.70 -10.79 3.15
C PHE A 47 15.77 -11.17 4.16
N VAL A 48 16.91 -10.50 4.11
CA VAL A 48 18.05 -10.71 5.01
C VAL A 48 18.41 -9.39 5.67
N GLN A 49 18.71 -9.44 6.96
CA GLN A 49 19.17 -8.27 7.69
C GLN A 49 20.46 -7.73 7.08
N SER A 50 20.52 -6.43 6.83
CA SER A 50 21.68 -5.77 6.22
C SER A 50 22.09 -4.58 7.08
N THR A 51 23.28 -4.64 7.66
CA THR A 51 23.83 -3.55 8.47
C THR A 51 23.96 -2.25 7.67
N PHE A 52 24.23 -2.35 6.37
CA PHE A 52 24.32 -1.20 5.48
C PHE A 52 22.98 -0.48 5.32
N HIS A 53 21.92 -1.22 4.95
CA HIS A 53 20.57 -0.65 4.79
C HIS A 53 20.03 -0.11 6.12
N TYR A 54 20.29 -0.82 7.23
CA TYR A 54 19.89 -0.36 8.56
C TYR A 54 20.56 0.98 8.94
N ARG A 55 21.89 1.08 8.77
CA ARG A 55 22.61 2.36 9.01
C ARG A 55 22.13 3.46 8.08
N GLY A 56 21.89 3.14 6.81
CA GLY A 56 21.33 4.08 5.83
C GLY A 56 19.96 4.61 6.24
N CYS A 57 19.05 3.74 6.70
CA CYS A 57 17.74 4.14 7.21
C CYS A 57 17.84 5.00 8.49
N ILE A 58 18.77 4.70 9.41
CA ILE A 58 19.01 5.54 10.59
C ILE A 58 19.48 6.93 10.16
N VAL A 59 20.54 7.00 9.35
CA VAL A 59 21.10 8.27 8.88
C VAL A 59 20.03 9.07 8.13
N GLY A 60 19.29 8.43 7.22
CA GLY A 60 18.20 9.08 6.49
C GLY A 60 17.06 9.56 7.40
N THR A 61 16.76 8.87 8.50
CA THR A 61 15.76 9.28 9.48
C THR A 61 16.24 10.48 10.31
N VAL A 62 17.49 10.45 10.79
CA VAL A 62 18.09 11.57 11.53
C VAL A 62 18.20 12.82 10.66
N LEU A 63 18.69 12.66 9.42
CA LEU A 63 18.75 13.76 8.45
C LEU A 63 17.36 14.34 8.18
N TYR A 64 16.33 13.51 8.03
CA TYR A 64 14.95 13.98 7.84
C TYR A 64 14.42 14.72 9.06
N ALA A 65 14.69 14.22 10.26
CA ALA A 65 14.25 14.87 11.50
C ALA A 65 14.88 16.27 11.68
N MET A 66 16.14 16.44 11.26
CA MET A 66 16.85 17.73 11.38
C MET A 66 16.55 18.69 10.23
N LEU A 67 16.60 18.21 8.99
CA LEU A 67 16.49 19.06 7.79
C LEU A 67 15.04 19.25 7.34
N GLY A 68 14.14 18.32 7.67
CA GLY A 68 12.73 18.38 7.29
C GLY A 68 12.03 19.66 7.74
N PRO A 69 12.09 20.04 9.03
CA PRO A 69 11.48 21.27 9.52
C PRO A 69 12.02 22.53 8.81
N TRP A 70 13.32 22.58 8.54
CA TRP A 70 13.95 23.69 7.83
C TRP A 70 13.47 23.80 6.37
N LEU A 71 13.39 22.67 5.66
CA LEU A 71 12.85 22.63 4.29
C LEU A 71 11.38 23.08 4.25
N TYR A 72 10.57 22.65 5.22
CA TYR A 72 9.17 23.06 5.32
C TYR A 72 9.02 24.54 5.65
N TRP A 73 9.83 25.05 6.58
CA TRP A 73 9.83 26.47 6.92
C TRP A 73 10.15 27.37 5.71
N ILE A 74 11.13 26.98 4.90
CA ILE A 74 11.46 27.70 3.66
C ILE A 74 10.29 27.61 2.68
N SER A 75 9.66 26.44 2.55
CA SER A 75 8.53 26.23 1.64
C SER A 75 7.30 27.05 2.03
N VAL A 76 7.07 27.28 3.33
CA VAL A 76 5.98 28.14 3.81
C VAL A 76 6.30 29.62 3.59
N THR A 77 7.52 30.05 3.91
CA THR A 77 7.86 31.49 3.98
C THR A 77 8.34 32.10 2.67
N ARG A 78 8.82 31.29 1.72
CA ARG A 78 9.47 31.77 0.48
C ARG A 78 8.71 31.43 -0.81
N ILE A 79 7.65 30.64 -0.73
CA ILE A 79 6.82 30.26 -1.88
C ILE A 79 5.60 31.19 -1.93
N LEU A 80 5.26 31.68 -3.12
CA LEU A 80 4.02 32.45 -3.32
C LEU A 80 2.81 31.54 -3.11
N HIS A 81 1.97 31.90 -2.14
CA HIS A 81 0.68 31.27 -1.86
C HIS A 81 -0.42 32.34 -1.90
N PRO A 82 -1.67 31.98 -2.21
CA PRO A 82 -2.81 32.89 -2.06
C PRO A 82 -2.84 33.53 -0.66
N ASP A 83 -3.05 34.85 -0.61
CA ASP A 83 -2.85 35.71 0.58
C ASP A 83 -3.93 35.60 1.68
N SER A 84 -4.76 34.54 1.70
CA SER A 84 -5.75 34.35 2.77
C SER A 84 -5.12 33.73 4.03
N GLN A 85 -5.54 34.21 5.21
CA GLN A 85 -5.07 33.68 6.50
C GLN A 85 -5.39 32.18 6.66
N LEU A 86 -6.57 31.77 6.18
CA LEU A 86 -6.99 30.38 6.17
C LEU A 86 -6.05 29.50 5.33
N ASN A 87 -5.63 29.97 4.15
CA ASN A 87 -4.74 29.22 3.28
C ASN A 87 -3.34 29.04 3.91
N GLN A 88 -2.79 30.10 4.52
CA GLN A 88 -1.51 30.01 5.25
C GLN A 88 -1.58 29.00 6.41
N TYR A 89 -2.67 29.02 7.20
CA TYR A 89 -2.88 28.05 8.27
C TYR A 89 -2.93 26.62 7.74
N MET A 90 -3.68 26.37 6.67
CA MET A 90 -3.82 25.03 6.08
C MET A 90 -2.48 24.49 5.53
N ILE A 91 -1.66 25.34 4.91
CA ILE A 91 -0.32 24.96 4.43
C ILE A 91 0.62 24.59 5.59
N VAL A 92 0.57 25.31 6.71
CA VAL A 92 1.37 24.96 7.90
C VAL A 92 0.93 23.61 8.47
N VAL A 93 -0.38 23.40 8.63
CA VAL A 93 -0.93 22.11 9.09
C VAL A 93 -0.53 20.98 8.14
N GLN A 94 -0.57 21.23 6.82
CA GLN A 94 -0.14 20.28 5.81
C GLN A 94 1.28 19.77 6.09
N PHE A 95 2.26 20.67 6.22
CA PHE A 95 3.65 20.28 6.42
C PHE A 95 3.90 19.60 7.77
N ILE A 96 3.19 20.00 8.83
CA ILE A 96 3.23 19.32 10.13
C ILE A 96 2.76 17.87 9.97
N CYS A 97 1.63 17.64 9.29
CA CYS A 97 1.12 16.30 9.04
C CYS A 97 2.11 15.46 8.23
N MET A 98 2.67 16.02 7.15
CA MET A 98 3.70 15.32 6.34
C MET A 98 4.89 14.89 7.19
N TYR A 99 5.41 15.81 8.00
CA TYR A 99 6.54 15.56 8.89
C TYR A 99 6.25 14.41 9.86
N VAL A 100 5.12 14.49 10.57
CA VAL A 100 4.74 13.52 11.59
C VAL A 100 4.52 12.13 10.98
N VAL A 101 3.82 12.05 9.85
CA VAL A 101 3.56 10.79 9.14
C VAL A 101 4.86 10.11 8.70
N THR A 102 5.73 10.84 7.98
CA THR A 102 6.97 10.26 7.44
C THR A 102 7.92 9.86 8.55
N LEU A 103 8.09 10.70 9.58
CA LEU A 103 8.93 10.38 10.73
C LEU A 103 8.41 9.16 11.49
N THR A 104 7.10 9.12 11.77
CA THR A 104 6.47 7.98 12.47
C THR A 104 6.60 6.69 11.68
N SER A 105 6.40 6.75 10.36
CA SER A 105 6.58 5.62 9.44
C SER A 105 7.99 5.03 9.53
N ARG A 106 9.02 5.87 9.39
CA ARG A 106 10.43 5.44 9.47
C ARG A 106 10.81 4.90 10.84
N LEU A 107 10.39 5.57 11.92
CA LEU A 107 10.67 5.12 13.28
C LEU A 107 10.01 3.78 13.58
N LYS A 108 8.75 3.58 13.14
CA LYS A 108 8.04 2.31 13.37
C LYS A 108 8.66 1.15 12.61
N THR A 109 9.07 1.34 11.36
CA THR A 109 9.73 0.26 10.60
C THR A 109 11.13 -0.05 11.12
N LEU A 110 11.88 0.97 11.56
CA LEU A 110 13.17 0.77 12.23
C LEU A 110 13.02 0.02 13.56
N ALA A 111 12.07 0.41 14.40
CA ALA A 111 11.83 -0.23 15.70
C ALA A 111 11.37 -1.69 15.56
N ASN A 112 10.62 -2.01 14.50
CA ASN A 112 10.09 -3.35 14.27
C ASN A 112 10.86 -4.13 13.19
N ARG A 113 12.11 -3.75 12.87
CA ARG A 113 12.85 -4.29 11.72
C ARG A 113 12.90 -5.83 11.69
N GLU A 114 13.12 -6.46 12.85
CA GLU A 114 13.36 -7.90 12.96
C GLU A 114 12.05 -8.66 12.78
N ARG A 115 11.01 -8.20 13.50
CA ARG A 115 9.64 -8.69 13.36
C ARG A 115 9.14 -8.53 11.93
N LEU A 116 9.33 -7.37 11.30
CA LEU A 116 8.89 -7.12 9.92
C LEU A 116 9.63 -8.02 8.91
N CYS A 117 10.94 -8.21 9.07
CA CYS A 117 11.73 -9.11 8.23
C CYS A 117 11.26 -10.57 8.36
N GLN A 118 11.05 -11.05 9.59
CA GLN A 118 10.53 -12.39 9.85
C GLN A 118 9.13 -12.60 9.24
N LEU A 119 8.22 -11.65 9.44
CA LEU A 119 6.86 -11.74 8.92
C LEU A 119 6.80 -11.69 7.40
N LEU A 120 7.57 -10.80 6.75
CA LEU A 120 7.65 -10.77 5.29
C LEU A 120 8.26 -12.05 4.73
N ASN A 121 9.24 -12.64 5.41
CA ASN A 121 9.76 -13.94 5.03
C ASN A 121 8.73 -15.06 5.21
N ALA A 122 7.97 -15.08 6.32
CA ALA A 122 6.89 -16.04 6.53
C ALA A 122 5.84 -15.94 5.42
N LEU A 123 5.49 -14.73 4.99
CA LEU A 123 4.60 -14.50 3.86
C LEU A 123 5.15 -15.11 2.56
N LEU A 124 6.45 -14.97 2.30
CA LEU A 124 7.10 -15.57 1.12
C LEU A 124 7.20 -17.11 1.24
N VAL A 125 7.42 -17.66 2.43
CA VAL A 125 7.37 -19.13 2.68
C VAL A 125 5.99 -19.66 2.30
N LEU A 126 4.93 -19.05 2.84
CA LEU A 126 3.57 -19.47 2.57
C LEU A 126 3.27 -19.42 1.07
N ARG A 127 3.72 -18.36 0.40
CA ARG A 127 3.60 -18.23 -1.05
C ARG A 127 4.34 -19.34 -1.81
N GLU A 128 5.53 -19.74 -1.38
CA GLU A 128 6.29 -20.87 -1.92
C GLU A 128 5.57 -22.21 -1.71
N GLN A 129 5.08 -22.45 -0.50
CA GLN A 129 4.39 -23.70 -0.15
C GLN A 129 3.11 -23.87 -0.97
N VAL A 130 2.32 -22.81 -1.12
CA VAL A 130 1.08 -22.82 -1.92
C VAL A 130 1.37 -23.03 -3.42
N LEU A 131 2.50 -22.52 -3.92
CA LEU A 131 2.94 -22.78 -5.30
C LEU A 131 3.34 -24.24 -5.52
N GLN A 132 4.04 -24.85 -4.56
CA GLN A 132 4.51 -26.24 -4.66
C GLN A 132 3.38 -27.27 -4.56
N GLY A 133 2.31 -26.94 -3.83
CA GLY A 133 1.16 -27.83 -3.64
C GLY A 133 0.24 -27.96 -4.86
N SER A 134 0.37 -27.11 -5.89
CA SER A 134 -0.52 -27.13 -7.06
C SER A 134 0.09 -27.91 -8.22
N THR A 135 -0.58 -28.99 -8.64
CA THR A 135 -0.19 -29.84 -9.79
C THR A 135 -0.41 -29.19 -11.15
N LYS A 136 -1.23 -28.11 -11.21
CA LYS A 136 -1.41 -27.32 -12.42
C LYS A 136 -0.37 -26.20 -12.44
N ALA A 137 0.35 -26.06 -13.56
CA ALA A 137 1.33 -24.99 -13.80
C ALA A 137 0.65 -23.61 -13.87
N ALA A 138 0.14 -23.12 -12.75
CA ALA A 138 -0.63 -21.90 -12.69
C ALA A 138 0.23 -20.78 -12.09
N THR A 139 0.50 -19.76 -12.91
CA THR A 139 1.16 -18.51 -12.51
C THR A 139 0.23 -17.61 -11.71
N PHE A 140 0.75 -16.92 -10.68
CA PHE A 140 -0.01 -15.94 -9.89
C PHE A 140 -0.74 -14.92 -10.76
N GLN A 141 -1.80 -14.33 -10.21
CA GLN A 141 -2.71 -13.47 -10.94
C GLN A 141 -1.98 -12.17 -11.34
N GLN A 142 -1.54 -12.10 -12.61
CA GLN A 142 -0.73 -11.00 -13.13
C GLN A 142 -1.45 -9.63 -13.05
N GLY A 143 -2.78 -9.63 -12.96
CA GLY A 143 -3.58 -8.41 -12.78
C GLY A 143 -3.26 -7.62 -11.51
N LEU A 144 -2.95 -8.29 -10.38
CA LEU A 144 -2.64 -7.61 -9.12
C LEU A 144 -1.25 -6.95 -9.16
N ALA A 145 -0.27 -7.62 -9.76
CA ALA A 145 1.06 -7.08 -9.99
C ALA A 145 1.01 -5.85 -10.93
N ARG A 146 0.18 -5.92 -11.98
CA ARG A 146 -0.08 -4.76 -12.86
C ARG A 146 -0.78 -3.62 -12.12
N SER A 147 -1.77 -3.91 -11.28
CA SER A 147 -2.45 -2.90 -10.45
C SER A 147 -1.47 -2.16 -9.54
N LEU A 148 -0.55 -2.89 -8.89
CA LEU A 148 0.52 -2.30 -8.08
C LEU A 148 1.45 -1.41 -8.92
N LEU A 149 1.84 -1.88 -10.12
CA LEU A 149 2.68 -1.10 -11.02
C LEU A 149 1.98 0.17 -11.51
N THR A 150 0.71 0.08 -11.90
CA THR A 150 -0.11 1.23 -12.30
C THR A 150 -0.18 2.25 -11.17
N LYS A 151 -0.40 1.80 -9.93
CA LYS A 151 -0.38 2.67 -8.76
C LYS A 151 0.95 3.42 -8.63
N LEU A 152 2.07 2.70 -8.67
CA LEU A 152 3.41 3.28 -8.52
C LEU A 152 3.77 4.24 -9.66
N ILE A 153 3.44 3.90 -10.91
CA ILE A 153 3.80 4.73 -12.06
C ILE A 153 2.86 5.92 -12.20
N VAL A 154 1.55 5.69 -12.17
CA VAL A 154 0.57 6.74 -12.45
C VAL A 154 0.40 7.65 -11.24
N PHE A 155 0.12 7.08 -10.07
CA PHE A 155 -0.31 7.86 -8.89
C PHE A 155 0.87 8.35 -8.05
N ASP A 156 1.91 7.52 -7.87
CA ASP A 156 3.07 7.92 -7.06
C ASP A 156 4.08 8.75 -7.88
N LEU A 157 4.34 8.41 -9.14
CA LEU A 157 5.31 9.13 -9.96
C LEU A 157 4.65 10.14 -10.92
N GLY A 158 3.67 9.70 -11.71
CA GLY A 158 3.06 10.48 -12.79
C GLY A 158 2.36 11.74 -12.27
N MET A 159 1.48 11.59 -11.28
CA MET A 159 0.78 12.73 -10.68
C MET A 159 1.73 13.69 -9.95
N MET A 160 2.82 13.17 -9.38
CA MET A 160 3.87 14.00 -8.75
C MET A 160 4.65 14.81 -9.79
N VAL A 161 5.03 14.20 -10.91
CA VAL A 161 5.69 14.90 -12.03
C VAL A 161 4.75 15.95 -12.63
N LEU A 162 3.47 15.62 -12.78
CA LEU A 162 2.46 16.56 -13.26
C LEU A 162 2.33 17.75 -12.31
N SER A 163 2.17 17.51 -11.02
CA SER A 163 2.13 18.56 -9.99
C SER A 163 3.39 19.44 -10.02
N ALA A 164 4.58 18.83 -10.11
CA ALA A 164 5.84 19.55 -10.18
C ALA A 164 5.95 20.46 -11.43
N SER A 165 5.48 19.97 -12.57
CA SER A 165 5.52 20.70 -13.85
C SER A 165 4.64 21.95 -13.85
N PHE A 166 3.60 21.96 -13.01
CA PHE A 166 2.63 23.06 -12.90
C PHE A 166 2.75 23.82 -11.57
N PHE A 167 3.84 23.62 -10.82
CA PHE A 167 4.09 24.40 -9.61
C PHE A 167 4.47 25.84 -9.99
N ARG A 168 3.61 26.80 -9.63
CA ARG A 168 3.65 28.22 -10.06
C ARG A 168 5.03 28.87 -9.92
N THR A 169 5.72 28.58 -8.82
CA THR A 169 7.07 29.10 -8.52
C THR A 169 8.13 28.67 -9.53
N PHE A 170 8.01 27.48 -10.15
CA PHE A 170 8.98 27.04 -11.16
C PHE A 170 8.97 27.88 -12.42
N VAL A 171 7.83 28.47 -12.71
CA VAL A 171 7.58 29.10 -13.99
C VAL A 171 7.81 30.60 -13.87
N GLU A 172 7.28 31.22 -12.82
CA GLU A 172 7.41 32.67 -12.63
C GLU A 172 8.86 33.08 -12.28
N LEU A 173 9.61 32.27 -11.50
CA LEU A 173 10.97 32.60 -11.07
C LEU A 173 12.11 32.09 -12.00
N LYS A 174 11.82 31.76 -13.26
CA LYS A 174 12.82 31.33 -14.27
C LYS A 174 13.85 30.31 -13.71
N GLN A 175 13.39 29.15 -13.23
CA GLN A 175 14.21 27.99 -12.88
C GLN A 175 15.51 28.28 -12.08
N SER A 176 15.43 29.07 -11.01
CA SER A 176 16.57 29.11 -10.07
C SER A 176 16.82 27.72 -9.48
N VAL A 177 18.07 27.26 -9.56
CA VAL A 177 18.52 25.91 -9.14
C VAL A 177 18.06 25.56 -7.71
N ILE A 178 18.02 26.56 -6.82
CA ILE A 178 17.61 26.39 -5.42
C ILE A 178 16.13 25.98 -5.32
N TYR A 179 15.26 26.62 -6.09
CA TYR A 179 13.83 26.27 -6.09
C TYR A 179 13.61 24.89 -6.73
N SER A 180 14.42 24.51 -7.73
CA SER A 180 14.40 23.17 -8.33
C SER A 180 14.75 22.09 -7.33
N ILE A 181 15.79 22.33 -6.53
CA ILE A 181 16.17 21.42 -5.44
C ILE A 181 15.05 21.34 -4.40
N LEU A 182 14.46 22.47 -3.98
CA LEU A 182 13.39 22.49 -2.99
C LEU A 182 12.15 21.73 -3.46
N GLY A 183 11.75 21.91 -4.72
CA GLY A 183 10.62 21.16 -5.31
C GLY A 183 10.91 19.66 -5.39
N VAL A 184 12.11 19.26 -5.83
CA VAL A 184 12.51 17.83 -5.82
C VAL A 184 12.48 17.25 -4.40
N CYS A 185 12.97 17.99 -3.40
CA CYS A 185 12.89 17.58 -2.00
C CYS A 185 11.44 17.40 -1.55
N ASN A 186 10.53 18.32 -1.89
CA ASN A 186 9.12 18.21 -1.57
C ASN A 186 8.48 16.97 -2.24
N LEU A 187 8.76 16.71 -3.52
CA LEU A 187 8.27 15.51 -4.20
C LEU A 187 8.79 14.22 -3.56
N LEU A 188 10.07 14.18 -3.20
CA LEU A 188 10.64 13.04 -2.48
C LEU A 188 9.97 12.82 -1.13
N GLN A 189 9.53 13.89 -0.44
CA GLN A 189 8.80 13.78 0.80
C GLN A 189 7.38 13.23 0.60
N VAL A 190 6.62 13.74 -0.37
CA VAL A 190 5.31 13.19 -0.72
C VAL A 190 5.45 11.71 -1.12
N SER A 191 6.45 11.38 -1.93
CA SER A 191 6.76 9.98 -2.28
C SER A 191 7.05 9.13 -1.05
N SER A 192 7.81 9.67 -0.09
CA SER A 192 8.13 9.00 1.17
C SER A 192 6.90 8.73 2.06
N MET A 193 5.82 9.50 1.94
CA MET A 193 4.57 9.25 2.67
C MET A 193 3.83 8.02 2.13
N ASN A 194 3.80 7.88 0.80
CA ASN A 194 3.06 6.80 0.13
C ASN A 194 3.72 5.42 0.26
N VAL A 195 4.94 5.34 0.81
CA VAL A 195 5.69 4.10 0.97
C VAL A 195 5.01 3.12 1.95
N ALA A 196 4.32 3.61 2.99
CA ALA A 196 3.59 2.73 3.91
C ALA A 196 2.38 2.07 3.23
N VAL A 197 1.64 2.81 2.40
CA VAL A 197 0.55 2.25 1.58
C VAL A 197 1.10 1.27 0.55
N ASN A 198 2.25 1.55 -0.08
CA ASN A 198 2.90 0.62 -1.00
C ASN A 198 3.26 -0.71 -0.32
N LEU A 199 3.78 -0.66 0.91
CA LEU A 199 4.05 -1.85 1.70
C LEU A 199 2.75 -2.60 2.06
N LEU A 200 1.72 -1.88 2.50
CA LEU A 200 0.40 -2.47 2.77
C LEU A 200 -0.15 -3.18 1.53
N MET A 201 -0.17 -2.52 0.37
CA MET A 201 -0.66 -3.10 -0.88
C MET A 201 0.14 -4.34 -1.29
N PHE A 202 1.47 -4.30 -1.19
CA PHE A 202 2.31 -5.46 -1.49
C PHE A 202 1.94 -6.67 -0.61
N VAL A 203 1.74 -6.44 0.68
CA VAL A 203 1.37 -7.48 1.65
C VAL A 203 -0.03 -8.03 1.35
N LEU A 204 -1.01 -7.14 1.12
CA LEU A 204 -2.39 -7.53 0.85
C LEU A 204 -2.52 -8.28 -0.48
N TYR A 205 -1.85 -7.82 -1.55
CA TYR A 205 -1.84 -8.52 -2.84
C TYR A 205 -1.14 -9.87 -2.77
N SER A 206 -0.09 -9.99 -1.96
CA SER A 206 0.53 -11.29 -1.68
C SER A 206 -0.44 -12.21 -0.94
N GLY A 207 -1.16 -11.71 0.07
CA GLY A 207 -2.20 -12.45 0.78
C GLY A 207 -3.37 -12.87 -0.12
N ILE A 208 -3.85 -11.98 -0.99
CA ILE A 208 -4.88 -12.28 -1.99
C ILE A 208 -4.43 -13.43 -2.91
N ASN A 209 -3.19 -13.37 -3.39
CA ASN A 209 -2.62 -14.41 -4.25
C ASN A 209 -2.54 -15.77 -3.53
N ILE A 210 -2.19 -15.77 -2.24
CA ILE A 210 -2.19 -16.97 -1.39
C ILE A 210 -3.62 -17.52 -1.25
N TYR A 211 -4.60 -16.69 -0.91
CA TYR A 211 -5.99 -17.14 -0.77
C TYR A 211 -6.60 -17.62 -2.07
N ALA A 212 -6.41 -16.89 -3.18
CA ALA A 212 -6.94 -17.30 -4.48
C ALA A 212 -6.46 -18.71 -4.87
N ARG A 213 -5.22 -19.04 -4.52
CA ARG A 213 -4.64 -20.36 -4.75
C ARG A 213 -5.19 -21.42 -3.80
N ILE A 214 -5.26 -21.13 -2.50
CA ILE A 214 -5.86 -22.03 -1.52
C ILE A 214 -7.30 -22.34 -1.92
N ASN A 215 -8.10 -21.31 -2.25
CA ASN A 215 -9.49 -21.45 -2.67
C ASN A 215 -9.62 -22.29 -3.95
N ALA A 216 -8.75 -22.07 -4.94
CA ALA A 216 -8.75 -22.88 -6.16
C ALA A 216 -8.40 -24.35 -5.88
N HIS A 217 -7.44 -24.61 -5.00
CA HIS A 217 -7.04 -25.97 -4.65
C HIS A 217 -8.10 -26.67 -3.81
N CYS A 218 -8.70 -25.98 -2.85
CA CYS A 218 -9.85 -26.48 -2.08
C CYS A 218 -11.02 -26.86 -2.99
N ASN A 219 -11.36 -26.00 -3.98
CA ASN A 219 -12.39 -26.32 -4.96
C ASN A 219 -12.07 -27.59 -5.75
N ASP A 220 -10.83 -27.73 -6.27
CA ASP A 220 -10.39 -28.94 -6.99
C ASP A 220 -10.50 -30.21 -6.12
N LEU A 221 -10.19 -30.11 -4.82
CA LEU A 221 -10.26 -31.24 -3.87
C LEU A 221 -11.69 -31.63 -3.48
N VAL A 222 -12.58 -30.66 -3.33
CA VAL A 222 -13.99 -30.86 -2.97
C VAL A 222 -14.73 -31.60 -4.10
N TYR A 223 -14.50 -31.22 -5.36
CA TYR A 223 -15.17 -31.82 -6.51
C TYR A 223 -14.41 -33.00 -7.14
N GLY A 224 -13.12 -33.15 -6.86
CA GLY A 224 -12.25 -34.18 -7.43
C GLY A 224 -12.03 -35.40 -6.53
N SER A 225 -10.99 -35.38 -5.70
CA SER A 225 -10.46 -36.59 -5.03
C SER A 225 -10.88 -36.79 -3.58
N LYS A 226 -11.59 -35.83 -2.96
CA LYS A 226 -12.04 -35.84 -1.55
C LYS A 226 -10.97 -36.29 -0.55
N ALA A 227 -9.92 -35.48 -0.40
CA ALA A 227 -8.83 -35.73 0.55
C ALA A 227 -8.97 -34.81 1.80
N PRO A 228 -9.61 -35.27 2.89
CA PRO A 228 -9.87 -34.43 4.07
C PRO A 228 -8.59 -33.90 4.75
N ASN A 229 -7.52 -34.71 4.79
CA ASN A 229 -6.24 -34.29 5.37
C ASN A 229 -5.60 -33.11 4.62
N GLU A 230 -5.76 -33.05 3.29
CA GLU A 230 -5.20 -31.95 2.50
C GLU A 230 -6.03 -30.67 2.67
N ILE A 231 -7.34 -30.79 2.88
CA ILE A 231 -8.23 -29.66 3.20
C ILE A 231 -7.86 -29.05 4.55
N VAL A 232 -7.62 -29.89 5.57
CA VAL A 232 -7.14 -29.43 6.88
C VAL A 232 -5.81 -28.68 6.73
N ARG A 233 -4.86 -29.24 5.98
CA ARG A 233 -3.57 -28.59 5.71
C ARG A 233 -3.74 -27.22 5.03
N LEU A 234 -4.58 -27.13 4.00
CA LEU A 234 -4.85 -25.87 3.30
C LEU A 234 -5.52 -24.82 4.18
N TYR A 235 -6.41 -25.26 5.07
CA TYR A 235 -7.05 -24.40 6.04
C TYR A 235 -6.03 -23.86 7.08
N LEU A 236 -5.12 -24.70 7.57
CA LEU A 236 -4.04 -24.24 8.45
C LEU A 236 -3.14 -23.22 7.76
N MET A 237 -2.82 -23.42 6.48
CA MET A 237 -2.07 -22.43 5.68
C MET A 237 -2.83 -21.11 5.48
N HIS A 238 -4.15 -21.18 5.27
CA HIS A 238 -5.02 -19.99 5.18
C HIS A 238 -5.03 -19.21 6.50
N THR A 239 -5.12 -19.95 7.60
CA THR A 239 -5.08 -19.43 8.96
C THR A 239 -3.74 -18.75 9.26
N GLU A 240 -2.62 -19.38 8.88
CA GLU A 240 -1.28 -18.81 9.02
C GLU A 240 -1.11 -17.54 8.16
N ALA A 241 -1.59 -17.56 6.92
CA ALA A 241 -1.57 -16.39 6.04
C ALA A 241 -2.33 -15.19 6.64
N SER A 242 -3.48 -15.43 7.25
CA SER A 242 -4.25 -14.40 7.96
C SER A 242 -3.43 -13.79 9.10
N LEU A 243 -2.84 -14.64 9.94
CA LEU A 243 -2.06 -14.21 11.12
C LEU A 243 -0.82 -13.41 10.70
N VAL A 244 -0.10 -13.85 9.67
CA VAL A 244 1.08 -13.16 9.16
C VAL A 244 0.69 -11.80 8.59
N VAL A 245 -0.33 -11.73 7.72
CA VAL A 245 -0.78 -10.46 7.12
C VAL A 245 -1.27 -9.49 8.19
N GLN A 246 -2.12 -9.93 9.12
CA GLN A 246 -2.62 -9.09 10.21
C GLN A 246 -1.48 -8.59 11.11
N SER A 247 -0.50 -9.44 11.40
CA SER A 247 0.69 -9.03 12.18
C SER A 247 1.52 -7.97 11.45
N ILE A 248 1.65 -8.04 10.13
CA ILE A 248 2.34 -7.01 9.34
C ILE A 248 1.53 -5.71 9.36
N VAL A 249 0.21 -5.79 9.16
CA VAL A 249 -0.71 -4.64 9.25
C VAL A 249 -0.60 -3.99 10.62
N GLU A 250 -0.49 -4.76 11.69
CA GLU A 250 -0.34 -4.24 13.04
C GLU A 250 0.93 -3.38 13.19
N VAL A 251 2.06 -3.82 12.62
CA VAL A 251 3.33 -3.08 12.62
C VAL A 251 3.20 -1.73 11.92
N ILE A 252 2.48 -1.67 10.80
CA ILE A 252 2.30 -0.45 9.99
C ILE A 252 1.01 0.33 10.31
N SER A 253 0.24 -0.10 11.30
CA SER A 253 -1.10 0.44 11.58
C SER A 253 -1.09 1.92 11.95
N ILE A 254 -0.11 2.39 12.74
CA ILE A 254 -0.01 3.81 13.12
C ILE A 254 0.33 4.69 11.91
N PRO A 255 1.35 4.36 11.08
CA PRO A 255 1.58 5.07 9.83
C PRO A 255 0.34 5.13 8.93
N ILE A 256 -0.39 4.03 8.76
CA ILE A 256 -1.62 3.99 7.97
C ILE A 256 -2.73 4.84 8.58
N LEU A 257 -2.88 4.84 9.91
CA LEU A 257 -3.83 5.73 10.61
C LEU A 257 -3.54 7.21 10.32
N LEU A 258 -2.29 7.63 10.47
CA LEU A 258 -1.88 9.01 10.21
C LEU A 258 -2.04 9.37 8.72
N LEU A 259 -1.76 8.43 7.82
CA LEU A 259 -1.99 8.59 6.37
C LEU A 259 -3.47 8.73 6.04
N SER A 260 -4.37 7.98 6.67
CA SER A 260 -5.81 8.14 6.46
C SER A 260 -6.29 9.54 6.86
N ALA A 261 -5.79 10.08 7.98
CA ALA A 261 -6.09 11.45 8.40
C ALA A 261 -5.51 12.48 7.41
N TRP A 262 -4.29 12.26 6.95
CA TRP A 262 -3.63 13.08 5.92
C TRP A 262 -4.42 13.09 4.60
N TYR A 263 -4.82 11.93 4.10
CA TYR A 263 -5.57 11.82 2.85
C TYR A 263 -6.89 12.58 2.93
N PHE A 264 -7.63 12.43 4.03
CA PHE A 264 -8.84 13.20 4.25
C PHE A 264 -8.56 14.71 4.23
N PHE A 265 -7.54 15.16 4.98
CA PHE A 265 -7.17 16.58 5.04
C PHE A 265 -6.80 17.14 3.67
N ILE A 266 -5.92 16.48 2.91
CA ILE A 266 -5.47 16.96 1.60
C ILE A 266 -6.57 16.90 0.55
N ILE A 267 -7.44 15.89 0.58
CA ILE A 267 -8.57 15.82 -0.35
C ILE A 267 -9.46 17.05 -0.19
N VAL A 268 -9.84 17.36 1.06
CA VAL A 268 -10.60 18.56 1.43
C VAL A 268 -9.84 19.82 0.99
N PHE A 269 -8.58 19.96 1.42
CA PHE A 269 -7.78 21.14 1.13
C PHE A 269 -7.58 21.38 -0.37
N SER A 270 -7.33 20.34 -1.16
CA SER A 270 -7.08 20.46 -2.60
C SER A 270 -8.30 20.97 -3.36
N ILE A 271 -9.50 20.52 -2.98
CA ILE A 271 -10.74 21.01 -3.58
C ILE A 271 -10.97 22.48 -3.19
N PHE A 272 -10.79 22.82 -1.91
CA PHE A 272 -10.94 24.20 -1.42
C PHE A 272 -9.96 25.16 -2.09
N TYR A 273 -8.68 24.77 -2.18
CA TYR A 273 -7.64 25.55 -2.85
C TYR A 273 -7.94 25.72 -4.33
N THR A 274 -8.43 24.67 -5.01
CA THR A 274 -8.85 24.75 -6.41
C THR A 274 -9.97 25.77 -6.59
N TYR A 275 -10.98 25.75 -5.70
CA TYR A 275 -12.10 26.69 -5.74
C TYR A 275 -11.64 28.14 -5.53
N THR A 276 -10.90 28.41 -4.46
CA THR A 276 -10.43 29.77 -4.13
C THR A 276 -9.48 30.33 -5.20
N SER A 277 -8.56 29.51 -5.71
CA SER A 277 -7.67 29.92 -6.81
C SER A 277 -8.46 30.27 -8.07
N LEU A 278 -9.48 29.47 -8.43
CA LEU A 278 -10.30 29.74 -9.61
C LEU A 278 -11.09 31.05 -9.45
N VAL A 279 -11.70 31.28 -8.30
CA VAL A 279 -12.45 32.52 -8.02
C VAL A 279 -11.55 33.75 -8.14
N GLN A 280 -10.37 33.71 -7.49
CA GLN A 280 -9.40 34.81 -7.54
C GLN A 280 -8.91 35.08 -8.97
N ASP A 281 -8.61 34.03 -9.75
CA ASP A 281 -8.15 34.20 -11.12
C ASP A 281 -9.25 34.75 -12.05
N LEU A 282 -10.52 34.39 -11.81
CA LEU A 282 -11.68 34.93 -12.53
C LEU A 282 -11.91 36.41 -12.20
N GLU A 283 -11.84 36.79 -10.93
CA GLU A 283 -11.97 38.19 -10.49
C GLU A 283 -10.84 39.07 -11.02
N ALA A 284 -9.61 38.54 -11.07
CA ALA A 284 -8.44 39.23 -11.61
C ALA A 284 -8.39 39.28 -13.15
N GLY A 285 -9.30 38.59 -13.85
CA GLY A 285 -9.29 38.50 -15.32
C GLY A 285 -8.06 37.76 -15.88
N SER A 286 -7.48 36.84 -15.11
CA SER A 286 -6.24 36.14 -15.43
C SER A 286 -6.45 35.04 -16.48
N THR A 287 -5.63 35.02 -17.53
CA THR A 287 -5.61 33.93 -18.52
C THR A 287 -4.90 32.67 -18.01
N ASP A 288 -4.24 32.73 -16.85
CA ASP A 288 -3.48 31.62 -16.26
C ASP A 288 -4.31 30.74 -15.31
N ALA A 289 -5.63 30.97 -15.20
CA ALA A 289 -6.53 30.24 -14.30
C ALA A 289 -6.41 28.71 -14.42
N LEU A 290 -6.36 28.20 -15.66
CA LEU A 290 -6.25 26.76 -15.91
C LEU A 290 -4.95 26.17 -15.37
N ARG A 291 -3.87 26.95 -15.39
CA ARG A 291 -2.56 26.54 -14.90
C ARG A 291 -2.52 26.40 -13.39
N ASN A 292 -3.13 27.34 -12.68
CA ASN A 292 -3.16 27.36 -11.21
C ASN A 292 -3.99 26.22 -10.61
N ILE A 293 -4.96 25.71 -11.38
CA ILE A 293 -5.85 24.62 -10.98
C ILE A 293 -5.24 23.23 -11.22
N ILE A 294 -4.36 23.06 -12.22
CA ILE A 294 -3.81 21.73 -12.56
C ILE A 294 -3.04 21.11 -11.39
N ASN A 295 -2.24 21.90 -10.67
CA ASN A 295 -1.45 21.40 -9.55
C ASN A 295 -2.31 20.84 -8.39
N PRO A 296 -3.24 21.60 -7.79
CA PRO A 296 -4.11 21.08 -6.73
C PRO A 296 -5.02 19.94 -7.22
N LEU A 297 -5.48 19.98 -8.48
CA LEU A 297 -6.25 18.88 -9.07
C LEU A 297 -5.40 17.60 -9.20
N ALA A 298 -4.13 17.72 -9.59
CA ALA A 298 -3.21 16.59 -9.68
C ALA A 298 -2.96 15.94 -8.31
N PHE A 299 -2.79 16.75 -7.26
CA PHE A 299 -2.72 16.27 -5.88
C PHE A 299 -4.00 15.57 -5.45
N PHE A 300 -5.16 16.18 -5.68
CA PHE A 300 -6.46 15.58 -5.40
C PHE A 300 -6.62 14.19 -6.04
N ILE A 301 -6.36 14.08 -7.35
CA ILE A 301 -6.45 12.81 -8.07
C ILE A 301 -5.44 11.78 -7.53
N SER A 302 -4.22 12.22 -7.18
CA SER A 302 -3.22 11.34 -6.57
C SER A 302 -3.74 10.74 -5.26
N GLU A 303 -4.20 11.58 -4.32
CA GLU A 303 -4.64 11.15 -3.00
C GLU A 303 -5.93 10.30 -3.03
N VAL A 304 -6.89 10.67 -3.88
CA VAL A 304 -8.08 9.83 -4.11
C VAL A 304 -7.67 8.45 -4.65
N GLY A 305 -6.68 8.42 -5.55
CA GLY A 305 -6.06 7.18 -6.02
C GLY A 305 -5.45 6.36 -4.89
N GLN A 306 -4.67 6.98 -3.98
CA GLN A 306 -4.08 6.31 -2.82
C GLN A 306 -5.16 5.63 -1.96
N VAL A 307 -6.21 6.37 -1.61
CA VAL A 307 -7.33 5.88 -0.80
C VAL A 307 -8.05 4.74 -1.52
N TYR A 308 -8.33 4.90 -2.82
CA TYR A 308 -8.99 3.87 -3.63
C TYR A 308 -8.20 2.56 -3.64
N PHE A 309 -6.89 2.60 -3.90
CA PHE A 309 -6.07 1.39 -3.92
C PHE A 309 -5.93 0.75 -2.55
N MET A 310 -5.82 1.54 -1.48
CA MET A 310 -5.78 1.06 -0.10
C MET A 310 -7.08 0.33 0.28
N VAL A 311 -8.23 0.93 -0.02
CA VAL A 311 -9.55 0.35 0.25
C VAL A 311 -9.81 -0.88 -0.62
N SER A 312 -9.58 -0.77 -1.93
CA SER A 312 -9.81 -1.84 -2.89
C SER A 312 -8.98 -3.09 -2.59
N SER A 313 -7.69 -2.91 -2.24
CA SER A 313 -6.82 -4.03 -1.85
C SER A 313 -7.28 -4.70 -0.56
N SER A 314 -7.68 -3.92 0.45
CA SER A 314 -8.16 -4.44 1.74
C SER A 314 -9.51 -5.16 1.64
N ALA A 315 -10.45 -4.59 0.87
CA ALA A 315 -11.74 -5.20 0.60
C ALA A 315 -11.60 -6.49 -0.22
N THR A 316 -10.72 -6.49 -1.23
CA THR A 316 -10.46 -7.68 -2.05
C THR A 316 -9.79 -8.78 -1.23
N PHE A 317 -8.85 -8.44 -0.36
CA PHE A 317 -8.22 -9.38 0.59
C PHE A 317 -9.27 -10.04 1.47
N SER A 318 -10.11 -9.23 2.13
CA SER A 318 -11.16 -9.72 3.03
C SER A 318 -12.16 -10.61 2.29
N ARG A 319 -12.53 -10.24 1.05
CA ARG A 319 -13.43 -11.03 0.20
C ARG A 319 -12.82 -12.38 -0.18
N GLN A 320 -11.55 -12.40 -0.58
CA GLN A 320 -10.84 -13.63 -0.97
C GLN A 320 -10.61 -14.56 0.21
N ALA A 321 -10.29 -14.01 1.39
CA ALA A 321 -10.21 -14.80 2.63
C ALA A 321 -11.53 -15.53 2.91
N ARG A 322 -12.67 -14.89 2.60
CA ARG A 322 -14.01 -15.43 2.88
C ARG A 322 -14.51 -16.51 1.91
N GLN A 323 -13.85 -16.69 0.78
CA GLN A 323 -14.27 -17.66 -0.25
C GLN A 323 -13.96 -19.12 0.10
N ILE A 324 -13.33 -19.39 1.24
CA ILE A 324 -13.08 -20.76 1.71
C ILE A 324 -14.33 -21.43 2.32
N ILE A 325 -15.34 -20.66 2.73
CA ILE A 325 -16.58 -21.16 3.37
C ILE A 325 -17.30 -22.22 2.52
N PRO A 326 -17.58 -22.00 1.22
CA PRO A 326 -18.35 -22.95 0.44
C PRO A 326 -17.65 -24.31 0.33
N CYS A 327 -16.32 -24.32 0.37
CA CYS A 327 -15.51 -25.55 0.39
C CYS A 327 -15.70 -26.32 1.71
N LEU A 328 -15.72 -25.62 2.84
CA LEU A 328 -15.90 -26.20 4.17
C LEU A 328 -17.35 -26.68 4.39
N SER A 329 -18.35 -25.90 3.94
CA SER A 329 -19.76 -26.22 4.14
C SER A 329 -20.23 -27.50 3.44
N MET A 330 -19.56 -27.88 2.34
CA MET A 330 -19.92 -29.08 1.58
C MET A 330 -19.52 -30.38 2.29
N TYR A 331 -18.56 -30.32 3.21
CA TYR A 331 -18.16 -31.43 4.08
C TYR A 331 -19.03 -31.52 5.34
N THR A 332 -19.38 -30.38 5.95
CA THR A 332 -20.27 -30.37 7.14
C THR A 332 -21.71 -30.79 6.83
N GLY A 333 -22.17 -30.68 5.58
CA GLY A 333 -23.50 -31.13 5.16
C GLY A 333 -23.68 -32.66 5.07
N ARG A 334 -22.60 -33.44 5.23
CA ARG A 334 -22.60 -34.91 5.25
C ARG A 334 -21.88 -35.38 6.51
N ILE A 335 -22.51 -35.17 7.67
CA ILE A 335 -21.96 -35.62 8.95
C ILE A 335 -21.94 -37.15 8.97
N THR A 336 -20.80 -37.72 8.60
CA THR A 336 -20.45 -39.10 8.95
C THR A 336 -19.54 -39.06 10.19
N ASP A 337 -19.66 -40.04 11.09
CA ASP A 337 -18.92 -40.11 12.37
C ASP A 337 -17.39 -40.34 12.21
N VAL A 338 -16.82 -39.99 11.05
CA VAL A 338 -15.41 -40.19 10.73
C VAL A 338 -14.58 -39.05 11.35
N PRO A 339 -13.42 -39.34 11.98
CA PRO A 339 -12.59 -38.34 12.64
C PRO A 339 -12.19 -37.13 11.76
N GLY A 340 -12.10 -37.32 10.43
CA GLY A 340 -11.80 -36.24 9.49
C GLY A 340 -12.93 -35.21 9.34
N ASP A 341 -14.19 -35.64 9.48
CA ASP A 341 -15.35 -34.74 9.35
C ASP A 341 -15.50 -33.86 10.58
N ARG A 342 -15.21 -34.40 11.79
CA ARG A 342 -15.16 -33.62 13.04
C ARG A 342 -14.07 -32.55 13.04
N ALA A 343 -12.92 -32.84 12.42
CA ALA A 343 -11.86 -31.84 12.26
C ALA A 343 -12.34 -30.69 11.37
N ILE A 344 -12.97 -30.99 10.23
CA ILE A 344 -13.50 -29.96 9.32
C ILE A 344 -14.61 -29.13 9.99
N GLU A 345 -15.45 -29.73 10.81
CA GLU A 345 -16.46 -29.03 11.60
C GLU A 345 -15.82 -28.02 12.57
N LEU A 346 -14.81 -28.45 13.34
CA LEU A 346 -14.10 -27.57 14.28
C LEU A 346 -13.42 -26.40 13.56
N LEU A 347 -12.79 -26.67 12.40
CA LEU A 347 -12.19 -25.63 11.57
C LEU A 347 -13.23 -24.67 11.00
N THR A 348 -14.43 -25.16 10.66
CA THR A 348 -15.54 -24.31 10.20
C THR A 348 -16.01 -23.37 11.31
N ILE A 349 -16.08 -23.85 12.55
CA ILE A 349 -16.41 -23.02 13.72
C ILE A 349 -15.32 -21.96 13.96
N GLU A 350 -14.04 -22.36 13.94
CA GLU A 350 -12.92 -21.42 14.08
C GLU A 350 -12.97 -20.34 12.99
N TYR A 351 -13.24 -20.76 11.76
CA TYR A 351 -13.37 -19.86 10.62
C TYR A 351 -14.47 -18.82 10.84
N LEU A 352 -15.66 -19.25 11.29
CA LEU A 352 -16.82 -18.38 11.50
C LEU A 352 -16.56 -17.32 12.60
N ASN A 353 -15.71 -17.64 13.57
CA ASN A 353 -15.34 -16.72 14.63
C ASN A 353 -14.21 -15.75 14.21
N ARG A 354 -13.51 -16.01 13.11
CA ARG A 354 -12.35 -15.21 12.70
C ARG A 354 -12.77 -14.01 11.85
N ASP A 355 -12.33 -12.82 12.28
CA ASP A 355 -12.46 -11.60 11.48
C ASP A 355 -11.26 -11.45 10.52
N TYR A 356 -11.56 -11.47 9.23
CA TYR A 356 -10.58 -11.28 8.15
C TYR A 356 -10.45 -9.82 7.69
N ALA A 357 -11.24 -8.92 8.26
CA ALA A 357 -11.22 -7.52 7.92
C ALA A 357 -9.89 -6.87 8.35
N ILE A 358 -9.37 -5.97 7.51
CA ILE A 358 -8.18 -5.19 7.82
C ILE A 358 -8.57 -4.04 8.75
N ARG A 359 -8.30 -4.20 10.05
CA ARG A 359 -8.61 -3.20 11.09
C ARG A 359 -7.38 -2.42 11.50
N ILE A 360 -7.52 -1.11 11.64
CA ILE A 360 -6.46 -0.22 12.09
C ILE A 360 -6.65 0.10 13.57
N LYS A 361 -5.84 -0.54 14.42
CA LYS A 361 -5.85 -0.37 15.89
C LYS A 361 -7.24 -0.48 16.54
N GLY A 362 -8.16 -1.22 15.91
CA GLY A 362 -9.54 -1.37 16.37
C GLY A 362 -10.44 -0.14 16.14
N LEU A 363 -9.91 0.97 15.62
CA LEU A 363 -10.64 2.22 15.40
C LEU A 363 -11.59 2.13 14.22
N PHE A 364 -11.09 1.68 13.08
CA PHE A 364 -11.88 1.50 11.86
C PHE A 364 -11.35 0.34 11.02
N THR A 365 -12.21 -0.11 10.10
CA THR A 365 -11.90 -1.13 9.10
C THR A 365 -11.60 -0.45 7.77
N ILE A 366 -10.55 -0.88 7.07
CA ILE A 366 -10.26 -0.41 5.72
C ILE A 366 -11.13 -1.20 4.74
N ASP A 367 -12.29 -0.65 4.41
CA ASP A 367 -13.25 -1.21 3.46
C ASP A 367 -14.00 -0.11 2.69
N ASN A 368 -14.97 -0.50 1.87
CA ASN A 368 -15.77 0.46 1.10
C ASN A 368 -16.55 1.43 2.00
N THR A 369 -16.87 1.05 3.24
CA THR A 369 -17.54 1.92 4.22
C THR A 369 -16.66 3.10 4.58
N MET A 370 -15.35 2.88 4.77
CA MET A 370 -14.39 3.96 4.97
C MET A 370 -14.38 4.93 3.78
N LEU A 371 -14.40 4.42 2.54
CA LEU A 371 -14.43 5.27 1.35
C LEU A 371 -15.70 6.14 1.30
N PHE A 372 -16.86 5.55 1.56
CA PHE A 372 -18.13 6.31 1.65
C PHE A 372 -18.09 7.36 2.76
N GLY A 373 -17.52 7.03 3.92
CA GLY A 373 -17.34 7.97 5.03
C GLY A 373 -16.45 9.15 4.67
N ILE A 374 -15.34 8.91 3.96
CA ILE A 374 -14.45 9.98 3.47
C ILE A 374 -15.19 10.88 2.48
N VAL A 375 -15.92 10.31 1.51
CA VAL A 375 -16.67 11.09 0.51
C VAL A 375 -17.74 11.95 1.18
N ALA A 376 -18.56 11.38 2.06
CA ALA A 376 -19.60 12.11 2.77
C ALA A 376 -19.02 13.25 3.62
N SER A 377 -17.98 12.95 4.40
CA SER A 377 -17.32 13.95 5.25
C SER A 377 -16.67 15.06 4.42
N THR A 378 -16.01 14.71 3.31
CA THR A 378 -15.39 15.69 2.40
C THR A 378 -16.42 16.67 1.90
N THR A 379 -17.58 16.19 1.40
CA THR A 379 -18.67 17.05 0.93
C THR A 379 -19.17 17.98 2.02
N SER A 380 -19.36 17.50 3.25
CA SER A 380 -19.81 18.32 4.38
C SER A 380 -18.80 19.43 4.74
N TYR A 381 -17.51 19.08 4.87
CA TYR A 381 -16.47 20.07 5.18
C TYR A 381 -16.26 21.06 4.05
N MET A 382 -16.43 20.65 2.78
CA MET A 382 -16.38 21.57 1.64
C MET A 382 -17.48 22.61 1.67
N ILE A 383 -18.72 22.22 1.99
CA ILE A 383 -19.82 23.18 2.12
C ILE A 383 -19.50 24.21 3.21
N ILE A 384 -19.01 23.75 4.37
CA ILE A 384 -18.66 24.63 5.49
C ILE A 384 -17.53 25.59 5.11
N LEU A 385 -16.46 25.09 4.49
CA LEU A 385 -15.30 25.90 4.11
C LEU A 385 -15.65 26.94 3.04
N VAL A 386 -16.47 26.58 2.05
CA VAL A 386 -16.95 27.54 1.04
C VAL A 386 -17.85 28.60 1.68
N GLN A 387 -18.76 28.21 2.58
CA GLN A 387 -19.60 29.17 3.30
C GLN A 387 -18.78 30.13 4.15
N TYR A 388 -17.73 29.65 4.80
CA TYR A 388 -16.82 30.48 5.59
C TYR A 388 -16.05 31.46 4.70
N TYR A 389 -15.51 30.99 3.57
CA TYR A 389 -14.80 31.85 2.62
C TYR A 389 -15.68 32.95 2.02
N LEU A 390 -16.95 32.67 1.74
CA LEU A 390 -17.90 33.69 1.24
C LEU A 390 -18.26 34.75 2.29
N GLN A 391 -17.91 34.55 3.56
CA GLN A 391 -18.12 35.50 4.65
C GLN A 391 -16.88 36.36 4.96
N GLU A 392 -15.71 35.96 4.45
CA GLU A 392 -14.51 36.81 4.40
C GLU A 392 -14.63 37.83 3.26
#